data_AF-A0A4U0VXD5-F1
#
_entry.id   AF-A0A4U0VXD5-F1
#
_cell.length_a   1.000
_cell.length_b   1.000
_cell.length_c   1.000
_cell.angle_alpha   90.00
_cell.angle_beta   90.00
_cell.angle_gamma   90.00
#
_symmetry.space_group_name_H-M   'P 1'
#
loop_
_entity.id
_entity.type
_entity.pdbx_description
1 polymer ?
#
loop_
_entity_poly.entity_id
_entity_poly.type
_entity_poly.pdbx_seq_one_letter_code
_entity_poly.pdbx_strand_id
1 'polypeptide(L)'
;MKPAQAGTVTGNLSHSMRDNYNSHGVEEYYKIPTEIKILDLAAGSGEATEALLAWRSSRWPKTAPQSSPAPDPLPVIPPRQTIAPASGASSSSATTAPPATSRPPFIPPGRSFPSRAVARPPPRNGAVTSSTTPAPTLSITAADPFTSPAYRARTGLPCLELSFADVVAGLLPPPGSSEPPDAEEGGDVEPYDLVIVSFALHLVESSSELWALLRELSRRAKWLCVTAPHKKPDVKDSWGWRRWDPSATWRPAEGRGNVGGTEGDGFEIVLDRVRLRLWRSETLWDATSFKG
;
A
#
# COMPACT_ATOMS: atom_id res chain seq x y z
N MET A 1 -15.60 -20.57 -61.47
CA MET A 1 -15.52 -20.28 -60.02
C MET A 1 -14.30 -19.41 -59.78
N LYS A 2 -14.48 -18.12 -59.43
CA LYS A 2 -13.41 -17.17 -59.11
C LYS A 2 -13.24 -17.12 -57.58
N PRO A 3 -12.01 -17.06 -57.03
CA PRO A 3 -11.82 -16.84 -55.60
C PRO A 3 -12.08 -15.37 -55.24
N ALA A 4 -12.75 -15.17 -54.10
CA ALA A 4 -12.99 -13.86 -53.50
C ALA A 4 -11.68 -13.28 -52.93
N GLN A 5 -11.38 -12.03 -53.26
CA GLN A 5 -10.26 -11.28 -52.70
C GLN A 5 -10.55 -10.91 -51.25
N ALA A 6 -9.62 -11.22 -50.35
CA ALA A 6 -9.61 -10.71 -48.99
C ALA A 6 -9.32 -9.20 -49.01
N GLY A 7 -10.25 -8.41 -48.48
CA GLY A 7 -10.07 -6.97 -48.29
C GLY A 7 -9.02 -6.71 -47.21
N THR A 8 -7.89 -6.14 -47.61
CA THR A 8 -6.87 -5.61 -46.72
C THR A 8 -7.45 -4.43 -45.94
N VAL A 9 -7.83 -4.64 -44.68
CA VAL A 9 -8.17 -3.55 -43.75
C VAL A 9 -6.87 -2.85 -43.36
N THR A 10 -6.48 -1.88 -44.16
CA THR A 10 -5.40 -0.95 -43.82
C THR A 10 -6.01 0.19 -43.01
N GLY A 11 -6.43 -0.12 -41.78
CA GLY A 11 -7.02 0.85 -40.86
C GLY A 11 -5.92 1.58 -40.09
N ASN A 12 -5.61 2.81 -40.52
CA ASN A 12 -4.73 3.73 -39.79
C ASN A 12 -5.27 3.97 -38.37
N LEU A 13 -4.63 3.35 -37.36
CA LEU A 13 -4.86 3.60 -35.93
C LEU A 13 -4.77 5.08 -35.55
N SER A 14 -4.13 5.92 -36.37
CA SER A 14 -4.00 7.36 -36.14
C SER A 14 -5.30 8.14 -36.34
N HIS A 15 -6.24 7.67 -37.16
CA HIS A 15 -7.52 8.34 -37.37
C HIS A 15 -8.49 8.08 -36.21
N SER A 16 -8.56 6.84 -35.74
CA SER A 16 -9.39 6.44 -34.60
C SER A 16 -9.04 7.20 -33.30
N MET A 17 -7.76 7.48 -33.05
CA MET A 17 -7.35 8.29 -31.89
C MET A 17 -7.78 9.76 -32.03
N ARG A 18 -7.70 10.32 -33.25
CA ARG A 18 -8.03 11.73 -33.54
C ARG A 18 -9.52 12.03 -33.40
N ASP A 19 -10.36 11.10 -33.84
CA ASP A 19 -11.81 11.22 -33.73
C ASP A 19 -12.28 11.13 -32.26
N ASN A 20 -11.58 10.34 -31.44
CA ASN A 20 -11.84 10.20 -30.00
C ASN A 20 -11.49 11.48 -29.20
N TYR A 21 -10.39 12.17 -29.57
CA TYR A 21 -10.00 13.43 -28.93
C TYR A 21 -11.00 14.57 -29.18
N ASN A 22 -11.63 14.58 -30.36
CA ASN A 22 -12.60 15.59 -30.73
C ASN A 22 -13.98 15.37 -30.10
N SER A 23 -14.33 14.12 -29.75
CA SER A 23 -15.65 13.75 -29.23
C SER A 23 -15.74 13.78 -27.71
N HIS A 24 -14.66 13.45 -26.99
CA HIS A 24 -14.68 13.33 -25.52
C HIS A 24 -13.83 14.36 -24.77
N GLY A 25 -13.05 15.20 -25.48
CA GLY A 25 -12.13 16.14 -24.85
C GLY A 25 -10.95 15.43 -24.15
N VAL A 26 -9.77 16.04 -24.20
CA VAL A 26 -8.56 15.46 -23.58
C VAL A 26 -8.63 15.47 -22.05
N GLU A 27 -9.51 16.30 -21.48
CA GLU A 27 -9.64 16.51 -20.03
C GLU A 27 -10.27 15.32 -19.29
N GLU A 28 -11.26 14.62 -19.86
CA GLU A 28 -11.82 13.41 -19.24
C GLU A 28 -10.85 12.22 -19.29
N TYR A 29 -9.98 12.17 -20.29
CA TYR A 29 -9.12 11.02 -20.55
C TYR A 29 -7.96 10.85 -19.55
N TYR A 30 -7.62 11.90 -18.80
CA TYR A 30 -6.52 11.90 -17.82
C TYR A 30 -6.92 12.52 -16.48
N LYS A 31 -8.03 12.06 -15.88
CA LYS A 31 -8.30 12.40 -14.48
C LYS A 31 -7.27 11.71 -13.58
N ILE A 32 -6.20 12.43 -13.26
CA ILE A 32 -5.19 11.99 -12.30
C ILE A 32 -5.88 11.82 -10.95
N PRO A 33 -5.82 10.63 -10.31
CA PRO A 33 -6.41 10.43 -9.00
C PRO A 33 -5.79 11.38 -7.98
N THR A 34 -6.62 12.24 -7.39
CA THR A 34 -6.21 13.15 -6.31
C THR A 34 -6.10 12.44 -4.96
N GLU A 35 -6.69 11.25 -4.87
CA GLU A 35 -6.71 10.40 -3.69
C GLU A 35 -6.45 8.94 -4.10
N ILE A 36 -5.73 8.20 -3.26
CA ILE A 36 -5.52 6.76 -3.40
C ILE A 36 -6.03 6.09 -2.12
N LYS A 37 -7.00 5.18 -2.28
CA LYS A 37 -7.69 4.47 -1.21
C LYS A 37 -7.02 3.13 -0.95
N ILE A 38 -6.44 2.97 0.23
CA ILE A 38 -5.57 1.84 0.55
C ILE A 38 -6.11 1.11 1.76
N LEU A 39 -6.16 -0.22 1.66
CA LEU A 39 -6.36 -1.11 2.80
C LEU A 39 -5.03 -1.79 3.14
N ASP A 40 -4.50 -1.56 4.33
CA ASP A 40 -3.40 -2.32 4.92
C ASP A 40 -4.01 -3.43 5.78
N LEU A 41 -4.20 -4.62 5.20
CA LEU A 41 -4.88 -5.74 5.82
C LEU A 41 -3.87 -6.70 6.45
N ALA A 42 -4.13 -7.12 7.69
CA ALA A 42 -3.13 -7.76 8.55
C ALA A 42 -1.86 -6.89 8.61
N ALA A 43 -2.07 -5.64 9.02
CA ALA A 43 -1.09 -4.56 8.91
C ALA A 43 0.18 -4.78 9.75
N GLY A 44 0.18 -5.76 10.67
CA GLY A 44 1.33 -5.97 11.55
C GLY A 44 1.58 -4.74 12.41
N SER A 45 2.83 -4.29 12.50
CA SER A 45 3.14 -3.05 13.22
C SER A 45 3.04 -1.80 12.33
N GLY A 46 2.63 -1.94 11.07
CA GLY A 46 2.41 -0.84 10.14
C GLY A 46 3.58 -0.56 9.18
N GLU A 47 4.42 -1.56 8.92
CA GLU A 47 5.56 -1.45 8.00
C GLU A 47 5.15 -1.02 6.59
N ALA A 48 4.05 -1.56 6.07
CA ALA A 48 3.53 -1.21 4.74
C ALA A 48 3.00 0.23 4.71
N THR A 49 2.25 0.62 5.73
CA THR A 49 1.81 2.00 5.94
C THR A 49 2.99 2.98 5.96
N GLU A 50 4.03 2.74 6.77
CA GLU A 50 5.23 3.61 6.81
C GLU A 50 5.91 3.69 5.44
N ALA A 51 6.05 2.56 4.74
CA ALA A 51 6.66 2.53 3.42
C ALA A 51 5.88 3.39 2.41
N LEU A 52 4.54 3.37 2.45
CA LEU A 52 3.68 4.20 1.61
C LEU A 52 3.83 5.70 1.93
N LEU A 53 3.84 6.06 3.22
CA LEU A 53 4.03 7.44 3.66
C LEU A 53 5.43 7.96 3.29
N ALA A 54 6.46 7.13 3.44
CA ALA A 54 7.83 7.45 3.04
C ALA A 54 7.95 7.60 1.53
N TRP A 55 7.35 6.70 0.75
CA TRP A 55 7.29 6.78 -0.72
C TRP A 55 6.65 8.10 -1.17
N ARG A 56 5.49 8.45 -0.61
CA ARG A 56 4.80 9.70 -0.92
C ARG A 56 5.67 10.91 -0.62
N SER A 57 6.28 10.95 0.57
CA SER A 57 7.13 12.07 1.00
C SER A 57 8.39 12.21 0.16
N SER A 58 8.98 11.09 -0.30
CA SER A 58 10.14 11.11 -1.19
C SER A 58 9.81 11.57 -2.61
N ARG A 59 8.57 11.34 -3.08
CA ARG A 59 8.13 11.70 -4.44
C ARG A 59 7.58 13.10 -4.54
N TRP A 60 6.94 13.58 -3.48
CA TRP A 60 6.40 14.93 -3.35
C TRP A 60 6.93 15.58 -2.07
N PRO A 61 8.22 15.96 -2.03
CA PRO A 61 8.78 16.65 -0.87
C PRO A 61 7.99 17.94 -0.64
N LYS A 62 7.42 18.09 0.56
CA LYS A 62 6.85 19.39 0.95
C LYS A 62 8.00 20.38 0.98
N THR A 63 7.94 21.40 0.13
CA THR A 63 8.84 22.55 0.23
C THR A 63 8.63 23.15 1.62
N ALA A 64 9.58 22.92 2.52
CA ALA A 64 9.56 23.60 3.80
C ALA A 64 9.63 25.11 3.52
N PRO A 65 8.85 25.95 4.21
CA PRO A 65 9.12 27.38 4.19
C PRO A 65 10.56 27.56 4.67
N GLN A 66 11.41 28.14 3.82
CA GLN A 66 12.77 28.50 4.20
C GLN A 66 12.69 29.34 5.47
N SER A 67 13.12 28.79 6.60
CA SER A 67 13.44 29.61 7.75
C SER A 67 14.63 30.48 7.35
N SER A 68 14.36 31.74 6.99
CA SER A 68 15.40 32.75 6.92
C SER A 68 16.19 32.70 8.23
N PRO A 69 17.53 32.66 8.18
CA PRO A 69 18.32 32.68 9.40
C PRO A 69 17.97 33.97 10.16
N ALA A 70 17.43 33.80 11.36
CA ALA A 70 17.24 34.91 12.28
C ALA A 70 18.62 35.54 12.54
N PRO A 71 18.74 36.89 12.57
CA PRO A 71 19.99 37.53 12.91
C PRO A 71 20.44 37.12 14.31
N ASP A 72 21.72 36.78 14.44
CA ASP A 72 22.36 36.33 15.67
C ASP A 72 21.99 37.21 16.88
N PRO A 73 21.44 36.64 17.98
CA PRO A 73 21.38 37.36 19.24
C PRO A 73 22.80 37.49 19.80
N LEU A 74 23.21 38.74 20.05
CA LEU A 74 24.47 39.10 20.68
C LEU A 74 24.68 38.35 22.01
N PRO A 75 25.94 38.02 22.38
CA PRO A 75 26.24 37.28 23.59
C PRO A 75 25.90 38.09 24.84
N VAL A 76 24.84 37.69 25.55
CA VAL A 76 24.52 38.18 26.89
C VAL A 76 25.45 37.48 27.89
N ILE A 77 26.31 38.26 28.54
CA ILE A 77 27.20 37.82 29.62
C ILE A 77 26.35 37.63 30.89
N PRO A 78 26.28 36.42 31.49
CA PRO A 78 25.59 36.24 32.76
C PRO A 78 26.50 36.68 33.94
N PRO A 79 25.96 37.38 34.95
CA PRO A 79 26.69 37.65 36.18
C PRO A 79 26.76 36.42 37.10
N ARG A 80 27.88 36.40 37.82
CA ARG A 80 28.41 35.43 38.78
C ARG A 80 27.40 35.01 39.86
N GLN A 81 27.13 33.71 39.98
CA GLN A 81 26.34 33.11 41.07
C GLN A 81 27.20 32.81 42.31
N THR A 82 26.69 33.21 43.47
CA THR A 82 27.18 32.86 44.81
C THR A 82 26.56 31.54 45.28
N ILE A 83 27.36 30.76 46.00
CA ILE A 83 27.08 29.41 46.53
C ILE A 83 26.36 29.50 47.89
N ALA A 84 25.36 28.63 48.13
CA ALA A 84 25.10 27.83 49.37
C ALA A 84 23.59 27.51 49.53
N PRO A 85 23.17 26.64 50.48
CA PRO A 85 23.36 25.19 50.49
C PRO A 85 22.03 24.40 50.57
N ALA A 86 22.17 23.07 50.52
CA ALA A 86 21.10 22.08 50.45
C ALA A 86 20.25 21.93 51.73
N SER A 87 18.96 21.63 51.53
CA SER A 87 17.98 20.97 52.43
C SER A 87 16.81 20.58 51.52
N GLY A 88 16.16 19.43 51.53
CA GLY A 88 16.04 18.32 52.48
C GLY A 88 14.58 17.86 52.39
N ALA A 89 14.34 16.56 52.09
CA ALA A 89 13.06 15.82 52.11
C ALA A 89 11.95 16.30 51.12
N SER A 90 11.22 15.42 50.42
CA SER A 90 10.21 14.56 51.05
C SER A 90 9.60 13.51 50.08
N SER A 91 9.29 12.35 50.65
CA SER A 91 8.12 11.47 50.41
C SER A 91 7.87 10.89 49.01
N SER A 92 8.27 9.63 48.87
CA SER A 92 7.69 8.63 47.96
C SER A 92 6.41 8.03 48.54
N SER A 93 5.30 8.18 47.84
CA SER A 93 4.06 7.41 48.08
C SER A 93 3.94 6.31 47.03
N ALA A 94 3.97 5.07 47.51
CA ALA A 94 3.75 3.86 46.75
C ALA A 94 2.26 3.68 46.45
N THR A 95 1.95 3.32 45.20
CA THR A 95 0.65 2.73 44.85
C THR A 95 0.88 1.51 43.97
N THR A 96 0.36 0.40 44.46
CA THR A 96 0.45 -0.97 43.97
C THR A 96 -0.26 -1.14 42.62
N ALA A 97 0.44 -1.66 41.61
CA ALA A 97 -0.14 -2.11 40.34
C ALA A 97 -0.12 -3.66 40.27
N PRO A 98 -1.14 -4.30 39.65
CA PRO A 98 -1.22 -5.76 39.52
C PRO A 98 -0.29 -6.31 38.40
N PRO A 99 0.07 -7.60 38.42
CA PRO A 99 1.04 -8.15 37.48
C PRO A 99 0.42 -8.37 36.09
N ALA A 100 0.83 -7.56 35.12
CA ALA A 100 0.67 -7.89 33.71
C ALA A 100 1.85 -8.77 33.28
N THR A 101 1.58 -10.04 32.94
CA THR A 101 2.52 -10.86 32.19
C THR A 101 2.54 -10.41 30.74
N SER A 102 3.14 -9.24 30.46
CA SER A 102 3.56 -8.86 29.12
C SER A 102 4.96 -9.42 28.89
N ARG A 103 5.06 -10.49 28.10
CA ARG A 103 6.36 -10.85 27.51
C ARG A 103 6.70 -9.71 26.54
N PRO A 104 7.86 -9.03 26.69
CA PRO A 104 8.27 -8.04 25.71
C PRO A 104 8.44 -8.70 24.33
N PRO A 105 8.18 -7.98 23.23
CA PRO A 105 8.54 -8.46 21.90
C PRO A 105 10.03 -8.81 21.90
N PHE A 106 10.34 -10.04 21.50
CA PHE A 106 11.71 -10.51 21.36
C PHE A 106 12.39 -9.70 20.24
N ILE A 107 13.20 -8.72 20.64
CA ILE A 107 14.12 -8.01 19.75
C ILE A 107 15.46 -8.74 19.83
N PRO A 108 15.87 -9.53 18.82
CA PRO A 108 17.18 -10.15 18.82
C PRO A 108 18.27 -9.06 18.75
N PRO A 109 19.22 -9.02 19.70
CA PRO A 109 20.31 -8.06 19.64
C PRO A 109 21.33 -8.49 18.57
N GLY A 110 21.69 -7.57 17.68
CA GLY A 110 23.00 -7.60 17.01
C GLY A 110 23.13 -8.27 15.64
N ARG A 111 22.19 -8.07 14.71
CA ARG A 111 22.51 -8.24 13.27
C ARG A 111 22.65 -6.87 12.60
N SER A 112 23.88 -6.39 12.53
CA SER A 112 24.31 -5.46 11.50
C SER A 112 24.22 -6.19 10.16
N PHE A 113 23.12 -5.99 9.43
CA PHE A 113 22.99 -6.51 8.07
C PHE A 113 23.85 -5.65 7.14
N PRO A 114 24.73 -6.25 6.31
CA PRO A 114 25.39 -5.50 5.27
C PRO A 114 24.31 -4.93 4.35
N SER A 115 24.29 -3.62 4.19
CA SER A 115 23.46 -2.90 3.22
C SER A 115 23.89 -3.34 1.81
N ARG A 116 23.42 -4.50 1.36
CA ARG A 116 23.55 -4.86 -0.06
C ARG A 116 22.68 -3.86 -0.79
N ALA A 117 23.33 -2.91 -1.45
CA ALA A 117 22.67 -1.94 -2.31
C ALA A 117 21.76 -2.73 -3.26
N VAL A 118 20.46 -2.61 -3.03
CA VAL A 118 19.46 -2.98 -4.03
C VAL A 118 19.91 -2.29 -5.29
N ALA A 119 19.96 -3.03 -6.41
CA ALA A 119 19.95 -2.41 -7.72
C ALA A 119 18.62 -1.65 -7.81
N ARG A 120 18.62 -0.44 -7.24
CA ARG A 120 17.60 0.56 -7.46
C ARG A 120 17.50 0.61 -8.98
N PRO A 121 16.31 0.47 -9.58
CA PRO A 121 16.12 0.95 -10.95
C PRO A 121 16.79 2.32 -10.97
N PRO A 122 17.77 2.57 -11.87
CA PRO A 122 18.55 3.78 -11.82
C PRO A 122 17.57 4.95 -11.67
N PRO A 123 17.79 5.88 -10.72
CA PRO A 123 17.02 7.12 -10.74
C PRO A 123 17.08 7.59 -12.19
N ARG A 124 15.91 7.84 -12.78
CA ARG A 124 15.79 8.18 -14.20
C ARG A 124 16.66 9.41 -14.44
N ASN A 125 17.93 9.18 -14.79
CA ASN A 125 18.94 10.21 -14.91
C ASN A 125 18.42 11.16 -15.99
N GLY A 126 18.10 12.39 -15.62
CA GLY A 126 17.80 13.46 -16.57
C GLY A 126 16.36 13.56 -17.05
N ALA A 127 15.38 12.85 -16.47
CA ALA A 127 14.00 13.31 -16.63
C ALA A 127 13.82 14.51 -15.69
N VAL A 128 14.06 15.72 -16.20
CA VAL A 128 13.40 16.92 -15.73
C VAL A 128 11.90 16.64 -15.87
N THR A 129 11.31 15.99 -14.87
CA THR A 129 9.86 15.85 -14.80
C THR A 129 9.39 17.22 -14.39
N SER A 130 8.88 17.97 -15.37
CA SER A 130 7.77 18.88 -15.15
C SER A 130 6.65 18.09 -14.48
N SER A 131 6.74 17.84 -13.17
CA SER A 131 5.73 17.10 -12.42
C SER A 131 4.64 18.08 -12.02
N THR A 132 3.81 18.45 -12.98
CA THR A 132 2.55 19.18 -12.72
C THR A 132 1.53 18.28 -12.03
N THR A 133 1.84 17.00 -11.82
CA THR A 133 0.99 16.05 -11.09
C THR A 133 0.95 16.41 -9.60
N PRO A 134 -0.21 16.83 -9.06
CA PRO A 134 -0.34 17.13 -7.65
C PRO A 134 -0.08 15.88 -6.81
N ALA A 135 0.42 16.09 -5.58
CA ALA A 135 0.65 14.99 -4.65
C ALA A 135 -0.69 14.33 -4.30
N PRO A 136 -0.87 13.01 -4.50
CA PRO A 136 -2.10 12.35 -4.11
C PRO A 136 -2.23 12.36 -2.59
N THR A 137 -3.46 12.46 -2.10
CA THR A 137 -3.79 12.13 -0.71
C THR A 137 -3.83 10.61 -0.56
N LEU A 138 -3.27 10.07 0.51
CA LEU A 138 -3.39 8.65 0.82
C LEU A 138 -4.46 8.49 1.90
N SER A 139 -5.53 7.79 1.57
CA SER A 139 -6.57 7.39 2.52
C SER A 139 -6.31 5.95 2.90
N ILE A 140 -5.69 5.74 4.07
CA ILE A 140 -5.23 4.44 4.53
C ILE A 140 -6.19 3.94 5.62
N THR A 141 -6.87 2.83 5.34
CA THR A 141 -7.56 2.02 6.34
C THR A 141 -6.64 0.87 6.71
N ALA A 142 -6.40 0.64 8.00
CA ALA A 142 -5.63 -0.50 8.48
C ALA A 142 -6.52 -1.45 9.29
N ALA A 143 -6.26 -2.76 9.18
CA ALA A 143 -6.95 -3.78 9.95
C ALA A 143 -6.00 -4.88 10.40
N ASP A 144 -5.97 -5.17 11.69
CA ASP A 144 -5.24 -6.31 12.27
C ASP A 144 -5.82 -6.65 13.66
N PRO A 145 -6.33 -7.87 13.89
CA PRO A 145 -6.94 -8.22 15.18
C PRO A 145 -5.90 -8.52 16.27
N PHE A 146 -4.63 -8.72 15.92
CA PHE A 146 -3.59 -9.16 16.84
C PHE A 146 -2.55 -8.07 17.12
N THR A 147 -2.28 -7.19 16.17
CA THR A 147 -1.22 -6.18 16.27
C THR A 147 -1.73 -4.74 16.20
N SER A 148 -3.05 -4.51 16.28
CA SER A 148 -3.62 -3.16 16.32
C SER A 148 -2.95 -2.22 17.34
N PRO A 149 -2.55 -2.65 18.56
CA PRO A 149 -1.90 -1.74 19.51
C PRO A 149 -0.49 -1.34 19.04
N ALA A 150 0.26 -2.28 18.45
CA ALA A 150 1.60 -2.02 17.92
C ALA A 150 1.54 -1.11 16.68
N TYR A 151 0.57 -1.35 15.78
CA TYR A 151 0.31 -0.49 14.65
C TYR A 151 0.04 0.95 15.07
N ARG A 152 -0.90 1.16 16.01
CA ARG A 152 -1.27 2.48 16.53
C ARG A 152 -0.07 3.17 17.18
N ALA A 153 0.70 2.44 17.99
CA ALA A 153 1.88 2.98 18.67
C ALA A 153 2.97 3.44 17.69
N ARG A 154 3.15 2.74 16.56
CA ARG A 154 4.20 3.03 15.58
C ARG A 154 3.78 4.10 14.57
N THR A 155 2.59 3.99 14.01
CA THR A 155 2.13 4.85 12.91
C THR A 155 1.36 6.09 13.38
N GLY A 156 0.80 6.06 14.59
CA GLY A 156 -0.15 7.06 15.08
C GLY A 156 -1.52 7.04 14.38
N LEU A 157 -1.77 6.07 13.48
CA LEU A 157 -3.01 5.94 12.72
C LEU A 157 -3.96 4.92 13.37
N PRO A 158 -5.28 5.05 13.15
CA PRO A 158 -6.25 4.06 13.61
C PRO A 158 -6.03 2.70 12.92
N CYS A 159 -6.37 1.63 13.63
CA CYS A 159 -6.31 0.26 13.12
C CYS A 159 -7.55 -0.47 13.61
N LEU A 160 -8.30 -1.05 12.69
CA LEU A 160 -9.49 -1.85 12.97
C LEU A 160 -9.06 -3.22 13.50
N GLU A 161 -9.80 -3.76 14.46
CA GLU A 161 -9.54 -5.10 15.01
C GLU A 161 -10.33 -6.18 14.24
N LEU A 162 -10.30 -6.08 12.90
CA LEU A 162 -11.00 -7.01 12.00
C LEU A 162 -10.09 -8.18 11.62
N SER A 163 -10.61 -9.40 11.79
CA SER A 163 -9.99 -10.62 11.31
C SER A 163 -10.31 -10.91 9.84
N PHE A 164 -9.64 -11.90 9.25
CA PHE A 164 -10.01 -12.39 7.91
C PHE A 164 -11.44 -12.95 7.87
N ALA A 165 -11.93 -13.55 8.96
CA ALA A 165 -13.30 -14.05 9.02
C ALA A 165 -14.31 -12.89 9.00
N ASP A 166 -14.00 -11.78 9.68
CA ASP A 166 -14.85 -10.58 9.67
C ASP A 166 -14.90 -9.95 8.28
N VAL A 167 -13.77 -9.92 7.56
CA VAL A 167 -13.73 -9.46 6.17
C VAL A 167 -14.63 -10.34 5.30
N VAL A 168 -14.52 -11.68 5.42
CA VAL A 168 -15.38 -12.63 4.68
C VAL A 168 -16.86 -12.45 5.02
N ALA A 169 -17.18 -12.08 6.26
CA ALA A 169 -18.53 -11.78 6.70
C ALA A 169 -19.06 -10.42 6.19
N GLY A 170 -18.29 -9.68 5.38
CA GLY A 170 -18.70 -8.40 4.82
C GLY A 170 -18.56 -7.22 5.79
N LEU A 171 -17.85 -7.39 6.91
CA LEU A 171 -17.69 -6.35 7.94
C LEU A 171 -16.59 -5.34 7.61
N LEU A 172 -15.96 -5.44 6.44
CA LEU A 172 -14.95 -4.50 6.00
C LEU A 172 -15.61 -3.14 5.64
N PRO A 173 -15.25 -2.02 6.30
CA PRO A 173 -15.82 -0.73 5.96
C PRO A 173 -15.38 -0.25 4.56
N PRO A 174 -16.16 0.64 3.91
CA PRO A 174 -15.69 1.34 2.73
C PRO A 174 -14.51 2.27 3.04
N PRO A 175 -13.70 2.64 2.03
CA PRO A 175 -12.62 3.60 2.22
C PRO A 175 -13.10 4.90 2.87
N GLY A 176 -12.39 5.36 3.90
CA GLY A 176 -12.73 6.58 4.63
C GLY A 176 -13.85 6.44 5.69
N SER A 177 -14.44 5.26 5.87
CA SER A 177 -15.43 4.98 6.93
C SER A 177 -14.81 4.10 8.03
N SER A 178 -15.32 4.23 9.26
CA SER A 178 -15.06 3.27 10.35
C SER A 178 -16.12 2.18 10.47
N GLU A 179 -17.30 2.40 9.90
CA GLU A 179 -18.46 1.52 10.04
C GLU A 179 -18.62 0.59 8.83
N PRO A 180 -19.04 -0.67 9.06
CA PRO A 180 -19.31 -1.63 7.99
C PRO A 180 -20.45 -1.11 7.09
N PRO A 181 -20.52 -1.59 5.83
CA PRO A 181 -21.62 -1.24 4.95
C PRO A 181 -22.96 -1.75 5.51
N ASP A 182 -24.01 -0.93 5.43
CA ASP A 182 -25.35 -1.33 5.83
C ASP A 182 -25.86 -2.46 4.91
N ALA A 183 -26.17 -3.62 5.49
CA ALA A 183 -26.61 -4.80 4.72
C ALA A 183 -27.94 -4.60 3.96
N GLU A 184 -28.74 -3.63 4.40
CA GLU A 184 -30.05 -3.27 3.82
C GLU A 184 -29.91 -2.28 2.63
N GLU A 185 -28.80 -1.53 2.58
CA GLU A 185 -28.54 -0.56 1.53
C GLU A 185 -27.77 -1.27 0.41
N GLY A 186 -28.50 -1.92 -0.49
CA GLY A 186 -27.97 -2.64 -1.66
C GLY A 186 -27.24 -1.76 -2.70
N GLY A 187 -26.58 -0.70 -2.27
CA GLY A 187 -25.78 0.20 -3.08
C GLY A 187 -24.39 -0.35 -3.39
N ASP A 188 -23.83 0.12 -4.50
CA ASP A 188 -22.45 -0.17 -4.89
C ASP A 188 -21.49 0.40 -3.83
N VAL A 189 -20.88 -0.47 -3.02
CA VAL A 189 -19.89 -0.02 -2.04
C VAL A 189 -18.60 0.39 -2.75
N GLU A 190 -18.11 1.58 -2.43
CA GLU A 190 -16.91 2.09 -3.07
C GLU A 190 -15.68 1.19 -2.79
N PRO A 191 -14.95 0.75 -3.83
CA PRO A 191 -13.81 -0.13 -3.65
C PRO A 191 -12.54 0.62 -3.26
N TYR A 192 -11.66 -0.07 -2.53
CA TYR A 192 -10.27 0.32 -2.36
C TYR A 192 -9.52 0.28 -3.70
N ASP A 193 -8.57 1.18 -3.89
CA ASP A 193 -7.66 1.12 -5.03
C ASP A 193 -6.63 0.01 -4.85
N LEU A 194 -6.14 -0.18 -3.62
CA LEU A 194 -5.09 -1.16 -3.31
C LEU A 194 -5.33 -1.80 -1.95
N VAL A 195 -5.30 -3.14 -1.90
CA VAL A 195 -5.16 -3.91 -0.68
C VAL A 195 -3.72 -4.41 -0.60
N ILE A 196 -3.08 -4.20 0.55
CA ILE A 196 -1.79 -4.78 0.88
C ILE A 196 -2.01 -5.83 1.97
N VAL A 197 -1.46 -7.02 1.79
CA VAL A 197 -1.42 -8.05 2.83
C VAL A 197 0.02 -8.48 3.08
N SER A 198 0.52 -8.18 4.27
CA SER A 198 1.92 -8.40 4.63
C SER A 198 2.08 -9.62 5.50
N PHE A 199 2.81 -10.64 5.02
CA PHE A 199 3.18 -11.84 5.78
C PHE A 199 2.01 -12.60 6.43
N ALA A 200 0.75 -12.41 6.03
CA ALA A 200 -0.39 -12.94 6.79
C ALA A 200 -1.27 -13.96 6.04
N LEU A 201 -1.33 -13.94 4.70
CA LEU A 201 -2.22 -14.86 3.95
C LEU A 201 -1.89 -16.35 4.13
N HIS A 202 -0.71 -16.68 4.65
CA HIS A 202 -0.33 -18.05 4.97
C HIS A 202 -0.98 -18.60 6.25
N LEU A 203 -1.52 -17.71 7.08
CA LEU A 203 -2.27 -18.06 8.29
C LEU A 203 -3.67 -18.60 7.95
N VAL A 204 -4.15 -18.40 6.73
CA VAL A 204 -5.38 -19.00 6.24
C VAL A 204 -5.05 -20.40 5.71
N GLU A 205 -5.25 -21.40 6.57
CA GLU A 205 -4.79 -22.77 6.31
C GLU A 205 -5.67 -23.48 5.27
N SER A 206 -6.98 -23.24 5.30
CA SER A 206 -7.91 -23.83 4.36
C SER A 206 -7.92 -23.07 3.04
N SER A 207 -7.81 -23.81 1.93
CA SER A 207 -8.00 -23.24 0.59
C SER A 207 -9.40 -22.65 0.38
N SER A 208 -10.42 -23.17 1.06
CA SER A 208 -11.79 -22.64 0.97
C SER A 208 -11.95 -21.30 1.69
N GLU A 209 -11.32 -21.15 2.85
CA GLU A 209 -11.31 -19.88 3.60
C GLU A 209 -10.50 -18.83 2.86
N LEU A 210 -9.34 -19.22 2.31
CA LEU A 210 -8.52 -18.34 1.49
C LEU A 210 -9.27 -17.90 0.23
N TRP A 211 -9.97 -18.82 -0.42
CA TRP A 211 -10.84 -18.51 -1.55
C TRP A 211 -11.93 -17.51 -1.16
N ALA A 212 -12.64 -17.74 -0.05
CA ALA A 212 -13.71 -16.86 0.41
C ALA A 212 -13.19 -15.44 0.69
N LEU A 213 -12.05 -15.34 1.39
CA LEU A 213 -11.39 -14.07 1.67
C LEU A 213 -11.01 -13.33 0.39
N LEU A 214 -10.32 -14.02 -0.53
CA LEU A 214 -9.88 -13.41 -1.78
C LEU A 214 -11.06 -13.03 -2.68
N ARG A 215 -12.13 -13.83 -2.69
CA ARG A 215 -13.35 -13.54 -3.44
C ARG A 215 -14.04 -12.30 -2.91
N GLU A 216 -14.08 -12.11 -1.60
CA GLU A 216 -14.66 -10.90 -1.00
C GLU A 216 -13.79 -9.68 -1.33
N LEU A 217 -12.47 -9.78 -1.12
CA LEU A 217 -11.54 -8.71 -1.47
C LEU A 217 -11.60 -8.33 -2.96
N SER A 218 -11.89 -9.26 -3.87
CA SER A 218 -11.97 -8.94 -5.31
C SER A 218 -13.12 -8.01 -5.63
N ARG A 219 -14.19 -7.99 -4.82
CA ARG A 219 -15.32 -7.05 -4.97
C ARG A 219 -15.03 -5.71 -4.29
N ARG A 220 -14.14 -5.72 -3.30
CA ARG A 220 -13.81 -4.57 -2.45
C ARG A 220 -12.56 -3.81 -2.89
N ALA A 221 -11.75 -4.35 -3.81
CA ALA A 221 -10.47 -3.74 -4.17
C ALA A 221 -10.03 -3.98 -5.61
N LYS A 222 -9.44 -2.96 -6.24
CA LYS A 222 -8.94 -3.02 -7.62
C LYS A 222 -7.64 -3.79 -7.75
N TRP A 223 -6.73 -3.62 -6.77
CA TRP A 223 -5.42 -4.26 -6.74
C TRP A 223 -5.19 -4.99 -5.42
N LEU A 224 -4.51 -6.13 -5.50
CA LEU A 224 -4.04 -6.90 -4.35
C LEU A 224 -2.52 -7.03 -4.44
N CYS A 225 -1.84 -6.56 -3.40
CA CYS A 225 -0.40 -6.70 -3.21
C CYS A 225 -0.14 -7.61 -2.01
N VAL A 226 0.62 -8.69 -2.21
CA VAL A 226 0.98 -9.62 -1.14
C VAL A 226 2.48 -9.66 -1.00
N THR A 227 2.97 -9.47 0.22
CA THR A 227 4.36 -9.73 0.57
C THR A 227 4.44 -10.98 1.45
N ALA A 228 5.32 -11.92 1.12
CA ALA A 228 5.47 -13.15 1.89
C ALA A 228 6.90 -13.72 1.77
N PRO A 229 7.40 -14.47 2.77
CA PRO A 229 8.75 -15.04 2.75
C PRO A 229 8.82 -16.36 1.96
N HIS A 230 7.68 -16.86 1.51
CA HIS A 230 7.53 -18.15 0.86
C HIS A 230 6.56 -18.05 -0.33
N LYS A 231 6.42 -19.14 -1.09
CA LYS A 231 5.58 -19.18 -2.30
C LYS A 231 4.06 -19.08 -2.06
N LYS A 232 3.57 -19.18 -0.82
CA LYS A 232 2.13 -19.02 -0.49
C LYS A 232 1.75 -17.54 -0.31
N PRO A 233 0.50 -17.14 -0.61
CA PRO A 233 -0.64 -17.97 -1.03
C PRO A 233 -0.54 -18.43 -2.48
N ASP A 234 -1.19 -19.56 -2.79
CA ASP A 234 -1.47 -19.98 -4.16
C ASP A 234 -2.83 -19.41 -4.56
N VAL A 235 -2.83 -18.42 -5.47
CA VAL A 235 -4.03 -17.71 -5.90
C VAL A 235 -4.36 -18.18 -7.31
N LYS A 236 -5.51 -18.83 -7.48
CA LYS A 236 -5.95 -19.37 -8.77
C LYS A 236 -6.67 -18.28 -9.58
N ASP A 237 -6.57 -18.34 -10.90
CA ASP A 237 -7.21 -17.36 -11.79
C ASP A 237 -8.74 -17.29 -11.59
N SER A 238 -9.39 -18.41 -11.26
CA SER A 238 -10.84 -18.46 -10.99
C SER A 238 -11.28 -17.79 -9.68
N TRP A 239 -10.35 -17.24 -8.90
CA TRP A 239 -10.64 -16.64 -7.59
C TRP A 239 -10.94 -15.14 -7.68
N GLY A 240 -11.14 -14.61 -8.89
CA GLY A 240 -11.46 -13.20 -9.14
C GLY A 240 -10.25 -12.28 -9.24
N TRP A 241 -9.05 -12.86 -9.37
CA TRP A 241 -7.79 -12.13 -9.40
C TRP A 241 -6.96 -12.57 -10.60
N ARG A 242 -6.54 -11.60 -11.40
CA ARG A 242 -5.57 -11.81 -12.48
C ARG A 242 -4.19 -11.43 -12.03
N ARG A 243 -3.23 -12.35 -12.15
CA ARG A 243 -1.82 -12.08 -11.82
C ARG A 243 -1.26 -10.95 -12.68
N TRP A 244 -0.48 -10.05 -12.09
CA TRP A 244 0.11 -8.90 -12.77
C TRP A 244 1.63 -8.88 -12.65
N ASP A 245 2.29 -8.45 -13.71
CA ASP A 245 3.73 -8.23 -13.77
C ASP A 245 4.06 -6.82 -13.22
N PRO A 246 4.70 -6.70 -12.04
CA PRO A 246 5.03 -5.42 -11.42
C PRO A 246 6.31 -4.78 -11.98
N SER A 247 6.93 -5.34 -13.02
CA SER A 247 8.10 -4.76 -13.67
C SER A 247 7.74 -3.57 -14.56
N ALA A 248 8.74 -3.08 -15.29
CA ALA A 248 8.58 -2.01 -16.26
C ALA A 248 7.51 -2.31 -17.35
N THR A 249 7.16 -3.58 -17.59
CA THR A 249 6.15 -3.91 -18.61
C THR A 249 4.71 -3.69 -18.17
N TRP A 250 4.43 -3.69 -16.86
CA TRP A 250 3.11 -3.43 -16.25
C TRP A 250 1.92 -4.01 -17.04
N ARG A 251 1.82 -5.34 -17.08
CA ARG A 251 0.84 -6.08 -17.89
C ARG A 251 0.33 -7.33 -17.15
N PRO A 252 -0.75 -7.97 -17.62
CA PRO A 252 -1.11 -9.29 -17.13
C PRO A 252 0.08 -10.25 -17.19
N ALA A 253 0.27 -11.03 -16.13
CA ALA A 253 1.34 -12.03 -16.08
C ALA A 253 0.92 -13.23 -16.93
N GLU A 254 1.44 -13.31 -18.16
CA GLU A 254 1.15 -14.37 -19.12
C GLU A 254 2.42 -15.16 -19.46
N GLY A 255 2.34 -16.48 -19.48
CA GLY A 255 3.45 -17.36 -19.85
C GLY A 255 4.50 -17.53 -18.76
N ARG A 256 5.79 -17.58 -19.14
CA ARG A 256 6.93 -17.60 -18.18
C ARG A 256 7.41 -16.18 -17.94
N GLY A 257 7.51 -15.78 -16.68
CA GLY A 257 7.88 -14.41 -16.32
C GLY A 257 9.37 -14.11 -16.49
N ASN A 258 9.68 -12.82 -16.64
CA ASN A 258 11.03 -12.31 -16.94
C ASN A 258 11.67 -11.53 -15.78
N VAL A 259 11.01 -11.43 -14.63
CA VAL A 259 11.27 -10.41 -13.59
C VAL A 259 11.90 -10.98 -12.32
N GLY A 260 11.92 -12.29 -12.15
CA GLY A 260 12.61 -12.93 -11.03
C GLY A 260 14.05 -13.22 -11.41
N GLY A 261 15.02 -12.89 -10.54
CA GLY A 261 16.33 -13.57 -10.55
C GLY A 261 16.17 -15.09 -10.47
N THR A 262 17.26 -15.83 -10.29
CA THR A 262 17.30 -17.32 -10.30
C THR A 262 16.29 -18.07 -9.39
N GLU A 263 15.47 -17.39 -8.59
CA GLU A 263 14.49 -17.94 -7.65
C GLU A 263 13.09 -17.29 -7.77
N GLY A 264 12.20 -17.80 -8.62
CA GLY A 264 10.79 -17.35 -8.63
C GLY A 264 9.93 -17.81 -9.79
N ASP A 265 8.68 -17.32 -9.85
CA ASP A 265 7.74 -17.54 -10.98
C ASP A 265 7.99 -16.57 -12.17
N GLY A 266 8.89 -15.60 -11.97
CA GLY A 266 9.26 -14.59 -12.97
C GLY A 266 8.32 -13.38 -13.01
N PHE A 267 7.30 -13.30 -12.16
CA PHE A 267 6.34 -12.18 -12.09
C PHE A 267 6.27 -11.57 -10.68
N GLU A 268 7.33 -11.77 -9.90
CA GLU A 268 7.44 -11.32 -8.52
C GLU A 268 8.73 -10.53 -8.31
N ILE A 269 8.68 -9.57 -7.38
CA ILE A 269 9.88 -8.87 -6.92
C ILE A 269 10.40 -9.63 -5.71
N VAL A 270 11.63 -10.13 -5.79
CA VAL A 270 12.28 -10.86 -4.69
C VAL A 270 13.37 -10.00 -4.09
N LEU A 271 13.25 -9.69 -2.80
CA LEU A 271 14.24 -8.97 -2.02
C LEU A 271 14.44 -9.69 -0.69
N ASP A 272 15.68 -10.06 -0.36
CA ASP A 272 16.03 -10.70 0.91
C ASP A 272 15.11 -11.88 1.31
N ARG A 273 14.75 -12.71 0.32
CA ARG A 273 13.83 -13.86 0.42
C ARG A 273 12.36 -13.50 0.63
N VAL A 274 12.02 -12.22 0.69
CA VAL A 274 10.65 -11.72 0.65
C VAL A 274 10.22 -11.57 -0.81
N ARG A 275 9.04 -12.08 -1.10
CA ARG A 275 8.42 -12.07 -2.43
C ARG A 275 7.25 -11.10 -2.41
N LEU A 276 7.27 -10.10 -3.28
CA LEU A 276 6.12 -9.24 -3.57
C LEU A 276 5.43 -9.72 -4.83
N ARG A 277 4.13 -9.95 -4.71
CA ARG A 277 3.27 -10.39 -5.79
C ARG A 277 2.07 -9.46 -5.90
N LEU A 278 1.68 -9.19 -7.13
CA LEU A 278 0.62 -8.26 -7.49
C LEU A 278 -0.45 -8.98 -8.31
N TRP A 279 -1.70 -8.67 -8.01
CA TRP A 279 -2.87 -9.10 -8.76
C TRP A 279 -3.83 -7.93 -8.96
N ARG A 280 -4.66 -8.07 -9.97
CA ARG A 280 -5.72 -7.14 -10.31
C ARG A 280 -7.08 -7.84 -10.20
N SER A 281 -8.07 -7.17 -9.63
CA SER A 281 -9.42 -7.72 -9.53
C SER A 281 -10.05 -7.84 -10.93
N GLU A 282 -10.56 -9.02 -11.25
CA GLU A 282 -11.36 -9.23 -12.47
C GLU A 282 -12.78 -8.67 -12.30
N THR A 283 -13.31 -8.68 -11.08
CA THR A 283 -14.68 -8.21 -10.81
C THR A 283 -14.83 -6.72 -11.09
N LEU A 284 -13.83 -5.93 -10.69
CA LEU A 284 -13.86 -4.47 -10.86
C LEU A 284 -13.24 -4.02 -12.19
N TRP A 285 -12.49 -4.89 -12.86
CA TRP A 285 -11.91 -4.59 -14.17
C TRP A 285 -12.99 -4.43 -15.22
N ASP A 286 -13.89 -5.40 -15.35
CA ASP A 286 -14.92 -5.40 -16.38
C ASP A 286 -15.98 -4.31 -16.15
N ALA A 287 -16.26 -3.98 -14.89
CA ALA A 287 -17.18 -2.89 -14.52
C ALA A 287 -16.71 -1.51 -15.00
N THR A 288 -15.40 -1.33 -15.23
CA THR A 288 -14.84 -0.09 -15.76
C THR A 288 -14.88 -0.04 -17.29
N SER A 289 -15.07 -1.18 -17.97
CA SER A 289 -15.11 -1.27 -19.43
C SER A 289 -16.51 -1.06 -20.04
N PHE A 290 -17.57 -1.04 -19.22
CA PHE A 290 -18.97 -0.89 -19.67
C PHE A 290 -19.65 0.42 -19.24
N LYS A 291 -18.95 1.33 -18.58
CA LYS A 291 -19.40 2.73 -18.40
C LYS A 291 -18.73 3.59 -19.48
N GLY A 292 -19.21 3.46 -20.71
CA GLY A 292 -18.83 4.25 -21.88
C GLY A 292 -19.96 4.31 -22.88
#